data_AF-A0A377HYV4-F1
#
_entry.id   AF-A0A377HYV4-F1
#
_cell.length_a   1.000
_cell.length_b   1.000
_cell.length_c   1.000
_cell.angle_alpha   90.00
_cell.angle_beta   90.00
_cell.angle_gamma   90.00
#
_symmetry.space_group_name_H-M   'P 1'
#
loop_
_entity.id
_entity.type
_entity.pdbx_description
1 polymer ?
#
loop_
_entity_poly.entity_id
_entity_poly.type
_entity_poly.pdbx_seq_one_letter_code
_entity_poly.pdbx_strand_id
1 'polypeptide(L)'
;MRMTGAGNVVCRRAFFFACGGFPQHQLFRELGGEDGALGIATTKIANVATCFQDAGVLHYCHEGMHAERLLNSILFGKPPEGVTPEKMAEAEGITNRICQRIEQLKVGLNSSRIGINPLKMEWD
;
A
#
# COMPACT_ATOMS: atom_id res chain seq x y z
N MET A 1 8.03 1.32 15.75
CA MET A 1 7.29 1.31 14.47
C MET A 1 5.87 0.85 14.75
N ARG A 2 4.83 1.57 14.29
CA ARG A 2 3.43 1.11 14.41
C ARG A 2 3.11 0.31 13.14
N MET A 3 2.93 -1.00 13.27
CA MET A 3 2.67 -1.89 12.13
C MET A 3 1.19 -1.81 11.74
N THR A 4 0.94 -1.55 10.46
CA THR A 4 -0.38 -1.67 9.84
C THR A 4 -0.45 -3.03 9.16
N GLY A 5 -1.37 -3.91 9.57
CA GLY A 5 -1.67 -5.15 8.84
C GLY A 5 -3.07 -5.06 8.25
N ALA A 6 -3.36 -5.74 7.14
CA ALA A 6 -4.69 -5.68 6.53
C ALA A 6 -5.84 -6.00 7.51
N GLY A 7 -5.58 -6.89 8.48
CA GLY A 7 -6.59 -7.33 9.46
C GLY A 7 -7.04 -6.27 10.48
N ASN A 8 -6.40 -5.10 10.57
CA ASN A 8 -6.74 -4.05 11.54
C ASN A 8 -6.86 -2.64 10.94
N VAL A 9 -6.96 -2.53 9.62
CA VAL A 9 -7.06 -1.24 8.92
C VAL A 9 -8.50 -0.91 8.56
N VAL A 10 -8.96 0.27 8.96
CA VAL A 10 -10.21 0.88 8.48
C VAL A 10 -9.85 2.00 7.53
N CYS A 11 -10.36 1.97 6.30
CA CYS A 11 -10.12 3.00 5.31
C CYS A 11 -11.43 3.44 4.63
N ARG A 12 -11.46 4.69 4.13
CA ARG A 12 -12.58 5.15 3.31
C ARG A 12 -12.63 4.34 2.02
N ARG A 13 -13.78 3.74 1.72
CA ARG A 13 -13.97 2.89 0.52
C ARG A 13 -13.53 3.57 -0.78
N ALA A 14 -13.87 4.84 -0.97
CA ALA A 14 -13.48 5.59 -2.17
C ALA A 14 -11.96 5.73 -2.31
N PHE A 15 -11.25 5.96 -1.19
CA PHE A 15 -9.79 6.02 -1.18
C PHE A 15 -9.18 4.65 -1.54
N PHE A 16 -9.67 3.58 -0.93
CA PHE A 16 -9.21 2.22 -1.22
C PHE A 16 -9.33 1.88 -2.72
N PHE A 17 -10.47 2.20 -3.32
CA PHE A 17 -10.67 1.99 -4.76
C PHE A 17 -9.83 2.92 -5.64
N ALA A 18 -9.62 4.17 -5.24
CA ALA A 18 -8.71 5.07 -5.95
C ALA A 18 -7.27 4.52 -6.01
N CYS A 19 -6.81 3.87 -4.93
CA CYS A 19 -5.54 3.15 -4.89
C CYS A 19 -5.53 1.88 -5.77
N GLY A 20 -6.70 1.38 -6.20
CA GLY A 20 -6.84 0.13 -6.95
C GLY A 20 -7.01 -1.12 -6.07
N GLY A 21 -7.34 -0.94 -4.79
CA GLY A 21 -7.41 -2.02 -3.81
C GLY A 21 -6.03 -2.59 -3.44
N PHE A 22 -6.00 -3.81 -2.90
CA PHE A 22 -4.74 -4.51 -2.65
C PHE A 22 -4.08 -4.90 -3.97
N PRO A 23 -2.78 -4.60 -4.17
CA PRO A 23 -2.06 -4.97 -5.38
C PRO A 23 -2.11 -6.47 -5.66
N GLN A 24 -2.54 -6.84 -6.86
CA GLN A 24 -2.69 -8.24 -7.29
C GLN A 24 -1.46 -8.81 -8.01
N HIS A 25 -0.30 -8.15 -7.89
CA HIS A 25 0.92 -8.55 -8.60
C HIS A 25 1.39 -9.94 -8.15
N GLN A 26 1.96 -10.69 -9.10
CA GLN A 26 2.45 -12.06 -8.87
C GLN A 26 3.43 -12.13 -7.69
N LEU A 27 4.31 -11.13 -7.54
CA LEU A 27 5.21 -10.99 -6.41
C LEU A 27 4.53 -11.18 -5.05
N PHE A 28 3.38 -10.53 -4.83
CA PHE A 28 2.66 -10.60 -3.55
C PHE A 28 1.88 -11.89 -3.38
N ARG A 29 1.52 -12.57 -4.48
CA ARG A 29 0.93 -13.92 -4.40
C ARG A 29 1.94 -14.94 -3.90
N GLU A 30 3.22 -14.73 -4.22
CA GLU A 30 4.30 -15.62 -3.80
C GLU A 30 4.80 -15.32 -2.37
N LEU A 31 4.95 -14.03 -2.04
CA LEU A 31 5.65 -13.62 -0.81
C LEU A 31 4.75 -12.98 0.24
N GLY A 32 3.52 -12.60 -0.12
CA GLY A 32 2.69 -11.69 0.66
C GLY A 32 3.24 -10.26 0.66
N GLY A 33 2.55 -9.35 1.36
CA GLY A 33 2.99 -7.97 1.58
C GLY A 33 2.29 -6.93 0.71
N GLU A 34 1.21 -7.32 0.03
CA GLU A 34 0.30 -6.42 -0.68
C GLU A 34 -0.32 -5.37 0.23
N ASP A 35 -0.60 -5.74 1.48
CA ASP A 35 -1.12 -4.85 2.51
C ASP A 35 -0.05 -3.87 2.99
N GLY A 36 1.20 -4.33 3.10
CA GLY A 36 2.37 -3.49 3.33
C GLY A 36 2.57 -2.48 2.21
N ALA A 37 2.51 -2.91 0.94
CA ALA A 37 2.65 -2.00 -0.21
C ALA A 37 1.56 -0.91 -0.21
N LEU A 38 0.30 -1.27 0.03
CA LEU A 38 -0.79 -0.31 0.14
C LEU A 38 -0.64 0.59 1.39
N GLY A 39 -0.25 0.02 2.53
CA GLY A 39 -0.05 0.75 3.79
C GLY A 39 1.05 1.80 3.67
N ILE A 40 2.20 1.42 3.12
CA ILE A 40 3.33 2.33 2.85
C ILE A 40 2.94 3.40 1.84
N ALA A 41 2.21 3.06 0.78
CA ALA A 41 1.70 4.06 -0.15
C ALA A 41 0.78 5.05 0.58
N THR A 42 -0.12 4.55 1.43
CA THR A 42 -1.09 5.36 2.17
C THR A 42 -0.40 6.37 3.09
N THR A 43 0.66 5.99 3.81
CA THR A 43 1.41 6.93 4.67
C THR A 43 2.15 8.01 3.88
N LYS A 44 2.40 7.80 2.58
CA LYS A 44 3.03 8.80 1.68
C LYS A 44 2.02 9.79 1.09
N ILE A 45 0.77 9.39 0.88
CA ILE A 45 -0.22 10.17 0.10
C ILE A 45 -1.40 10.72 0.91
N ALA A 46 -1.60 10.21 2.12
CA ALA A 46 -2.73 10.51 2.97
C ALA A 46 -2.33 10.58 4.45
N ASN A 47 -3.19 11.18 5.26
CA ASN A 47 -3.02 11.17 6.71
C ASN A 47 -3.53 9.85 7.29
N VAL A 48 -2.71 9.20 8.12
CA VAL A 48 -3.04 7.97 8.83
C VAL A 48 -3.21 8.29 10.30
N ALA A 49 -4.44 8.20 10.80
CA ALA A 49 -4.76 8.41 12.21
C ALA A 49 -4.94 7.08 12.95
N THR A 50 -4.73 7.09 14.27
CA THR A 50 -4.98 5.95 15.16
C THR A 50 -6.07 6.31 16.17
N CYS A 51 -7.05 5.42 16.37
CA CYS A 51 -8.16 5.66 17.31
C CYS A 51 -7.81 5.37 18.78
N PHE A 52 -6.66 4.77 19.05
CA PHE A 52 -6.29 4.30 20.39
C PHE A 52 -4.85 4.74 20.73
N GLN A 53 -4.62 5.04 22.01
CA GLN A 53 -3.28 5.28 22.55
C GLN A 53 -2.59 3.96 22.93
N ASP A 54 -3.38 3.00 23.41
CA ASP A 54 -2.96 1.64 23.74
C ASP A 54 -3.30 0.64 22.62
N ALA A 55 -2.96 -0.64 22.82
CA ALA A 55 -3.28 -1.71 21.88
C ALA A 55 -4.80 -1.81 21.67
N GLY A 56 -5.27 -1.46 20.47
CA GLY A 56 -6.70 -1.47 20.12
C GLY A 56 -7.22 -2.76 19.49
N VAL A 57 -6.33 -3.68 19.09
CA VAL A 57 -6.67 -4.96 18.45
C VAL A 57 -5.70 -6.03 18.94
N LEU A 58 -6.23 -7.19 19.31
CA LEU A 58 -5.43 -8.38 19.57
C LEU A 58 -5.23 -9.15 18.27
N HIS A 59 -3.97 -9.38 17.90
CA HIS A 59 -3.61 -10.17 16.74
C HIS A 59 -3.01 -11.51 17.21
N TYR A 60 -3.69 -12.61 16.95
CA TYR A 60 -3.24 -13.94 17.34
C TYR A 60 -2.36 -14.52 16.25
N CYS A 61 -1.04 -14.50 16.48
CA CYS A 61 -0.08 -15.09 15.57
C CYS A 61 0.00 -16.61 15.75
N HIS A 62 0.25 -17.32 14.66
CA HIS A 62 0.61 -18.73 14.66
C HIS A 62 1.88 -18.96 13.83
N GLU A 63 2.57 -20.06 14.09
CA GLU A 63 3.76 -20.45 13.35
C GLU A 63 3.46 -20.60 11.84
N GLY A 64 4.35 -20.09 11.00
CA GLY A 64 4.28 -20.15 9.54
C GLY A 64 3.45 -19.06 8.88
N MET A 65 2.80 -18.17 9.64
CA MET A 65 1.98 -17.10 9.06
C MET A 65 2.82 -15.99 8.40
N HIS A 66 2.25 -15.27 7.44
CA HIS A 66 2.96 -14.17 6.77
C HIS A 66 3.34 -13.03 7.73
N ALA A 67 2.50 -12.72 8.72
CA ALA A 67 2.81 -11.67 9.71
C ALA A 67 3.98 -12.04 10.62
N GLU A 68 4.21 -13.33 10.89
CA GLU A 68 5.37 -13.79 11.66
C GLU A 68 6.67 -13.48 10.92
N ARG A 69 6.70 -13.64 9.59
CA ARG A 69 7.87 -13.27 8.77
C ARG A 69 8.19 -11.78 8.87
N LEU A 70 7.15 -10.93 8.83
CA LEU A 70 7.29 -9.49 9.02
C LEU A 70 7.81 -9.15 10.42
N LEU A 71 7.23 -9.74 11.46
CA LEU A 71 7.66 -9.56 12.85
C LEU A 71 9.12 -10.00 13.04
N ASN A 72 9.51 -11.14 12.47
CA ASN A 72 10.88 -11.65 12.54
C ASN A 72 11.88 -10.71 11.85
N SER A 73 11.51 -10.15 10.72
CA SER A 73 12.34 -9.17 10.02
C SER A 73 12.52 -7.89 10.85
N ILE A 74 11.44 -7.37 11.45
CA ILE A 74 11.48 -6.10 12.20
C ILE A 74 12.13 -6.26 13.57
N LEU A 75 11.80 -7.31 14.32
CA LEU A 75 12.23 -7.49 15.70
C LEU A 75 13.61 -8.15 15.83
N PHE A 76 13.95 -9.03 14.88
CA PHE A 76 15.16 -9.86 14.97
C PHE A 76 16.10 -9.71 13.78
N GLY A 77 15.78 -8.84 12.81
CA GLY A 77 16.61 -8.65 11.62
C GLY A 77 16.70 -9.91 10.75
N LYS A 78 15.70 -10.80 10.81
CA LYS A 78 15.65 -12.04 10.03
C LYS A 78 14.80 -11.83 8.78
N PRO A 79 15.39 -11.49 7.62
CA PRO A 79 14.61 -11.29 6.41
C PRO A 79 13.93 -12.61 5.98
N PRO A 80 12.75 -12.55 5.34
CA PRO A 80 12.09 -13.73 4.83
C PRO A 80 12.93 -14.40 3.73
N GLU A 81 12.96 -15.73 3.70
CA GLU A 81 13.59 -16.47 2.62
C GLU A 81 12.95 -16.11 1.26
N GLY A 82 13.78 -16.01 0.21
CA GLY A 82 13.31 -15.72 -1.14
C GLY A 82 12.99 -14.25 -1.44
N VAL A 83 13.18 -13.34 -0.48
CA VAL A 83 13.14 -11.88 -0.69
C VAL A 83 14.51 -11.39 -1.14
N THR A 84 14.67 -11.14 -2.43
CA THR A 84 15.89 -10.60 -3.01
C THR A 84 15.82 -9.09 -3.16
N PRO A 85 16.96 -8.38 -3.33
CA PRO A 85 16.95 -6.94 -3.60
C PRO A 85 16.10 -6.53 -4.81
N GLU A 86 16.07 -7.36 -5.86
CA GLU A 86 15.27 -7.12 -7.07
C GLU A 86 13.77 -7.19 -6.77
N LYS A 87 13.35 -8.17 -5.97
CA LYS A 87 11.97 -8.31 -5.51
C LYS A 87 11.55 -7.17 -4.59
N MET A 88 12.47 -6.67 -3.76
CA MET A 88 12.24 -5.47 -2.95
C MET A 88 12.05 -4.23 -3.84
N ALA A 89 12.91 -4.05 -4.84
CA ALA A 89 12.77 -2.96 -5.81
C ALA A 89 11.45 -3.06 -6.61
N GLU A 90 11.01 -4.27 -6.95
CA GLU A 90 9.71 -4.49 -7.60
C GLU A 90 8.55 -4.09 -6.67
N ALA A 91 8.57 -4.50 -5.40
CA ALA A 91 7.57 -4.12 -4.40
C ALA A 91 7.51 -2.58 -4.19
N GLU A 92 8.67 -1.93 -4.16
CA GLU A 92 8.78 -0.47 -4.11
C GLU A 92 8.20 0.18 -5.37
N GLY A 93 8.50 -0.37 -6.55
CA GLY A 93 7.93 0.09 -7.82
C GLY A 93 6.41 -0.03 -7.86
N ILE A 94 5.84 -1.10 -7.31
CA ILE A 94 4.38 -1.24 -7.17
C ILE A 94 3.82 -0.19 -6.22
N THR A 95 4.45 0.01 -5.05
CA THR A 95 4.07 1.04 -4.06
C THR A 95 4.10 2.45 -4.66
N ASN A 96 5.14 2.77 -5.43
CA ASN A 96 5.30 4.06 -6.10
C ASN A 96 4.23 4.30 -7.16
N ARG A 97 3.82 3.25 -7.89
CA ARG A 97 2.70 3.35 -8.85
C ARG A 97 1.37 3.68 -8.19
N ILE A 98 1.10 3.15 -6.99
CA ILE A 98 -0.09 3.54 -6.20
C ILE A 98 -0.03 5.04 -5.89
N CYS A 99 1.14 5.52 -5.44
CA CYS A 99 1.33 6.94 -5.12
C CYS A 99 1.10 7.83 -6.35
N GLN A 100 1.72 7.49 -7.48
CA GLN A 100 1.60 8.24 -8.74
C GLN A 100 0.15 8.32 -9.23
N ARG A 101 -0.60 7.22 -9.18
CA ARG A 101 -2.03 7.22 -9.56
C ARG A 101 -2.85 8.20 -8.73
N ILE A 102 -2.59 8.25 -7.42
CA ILE A 102 -3.31 9.15 -6.52
C ILE A 102 -2.92 10.60 -6.75
N GLU A 103 -1.63 10.88 -7.00
CA GLU A 103 -1.21 12.24 -7.36
C GLU A 103 -1.82 12.71 -8.69
N GLN A 104 -1.86 11.85 -9.71
CA GLN A 104 -2.56 12.15 -10.97
C GLN A 104 -4.05 12.40 -10.74
N LEU A 105 -4.69 11.60 -9.90
CA LEU A 105 -6.10 11.78 -9.57
C LEU A 105 -6.35 13.11 -8.84
N LYS A 106 -5.48 13.51 -7.90
CA LYS A 106 -5.56 14.79 -7.19
C LYS A 106 -5.52 15.98 -8.16
N VAL A 107 -4.68 15.92 -9.19
CA VAL A 107 -4.61 16.98 -10.23
C VAL A 107 -5.96 17.16 -10.92
N GLY A 108 -6.59 16.06 -11.34
CA GLY A 108 -7.91 16.11 -11.99
C GLY A 108 -9.02 16.59 -11.05
N LEU A 109 -9.09 16.02 -9.83
CA LEU A 109 -10.14 16.33 -8.85
C LEU A 109 -10.08 17.76 -8.30
N ASN A 110 -8.88 18.36 -8.24
CA ASN A 110 -8.69 19.73 -7.76
C ASN A 110 -8.62 20.77 -8.90
N SER A 111 -8.80 20.34 -10.15
CA SER A 111 -8.83 21.24 -11.30
C SER A 111 -10.10 22.08 -11.31
N SER A 112 -9.98 23.37 -11.61
CA SER A 112 -11.12 24.24 -11.91
C SER A 112 -11.69 24.00 -13.32
N ARG A 113 -10.96 23.29 -14.19
CA ARG A 113 -11.40 22.91 -15.54
C ARG A 113 -12.31 21.69 -15.44
N ILE A 114 -13.58 21.94 -15.18
CA ILE A 114 -14.66 20.95 -15.10
C ILE A 114 -15.52 20.96 -16.38
N GLY A 115 -16.17 19.85 -16.68
CA GLY A 115 -17.03 19.72 -17.87
C GLY A 115 -16.34 19.03 -19.06
N ILE A 116 -17.04 19.01 -20.19
CA ILE A 116 -16.59 18.31 -21.40
C ILE A 116 -15.57 19.20 -22.12
N ASN A 117 -14.31 18.75 -22.18
CA ASN A 117 -13.24 19.45 -22.87
C ASN A 117 -12.76 18.59 -24.06
N PRO A 118 -12.76 19.11 -25.30
CA PRO A 118 -12.27 18.35 -26.45
C PRO A 118 -10.75 18.15 -26.34
N LEU A 119 -10.30 16.90 -26.40
CA LEU A 119 -8.88 16.57 -26.48
C LEU A 119 -8.42 16.72 -27.93
N LYS A 120 -7.48 17.63 -28.19
CA LYS A 120 -6.79 17.68 -29.49
C LYS A 120 -5.51 16.87 -29.36
N MET A 121 -5.46 15.72 -30.02
CA MET A 121 -4.24 14.94 -30.14
C MET A 121 -3.47 15.44 -31.35
N GLU A 122 -2.22 15.85 -31.13
CA GLU A 122 -1.25 16.07 -32.19
C GLU A 122 -0.36 14.83 -32.23
N TRP A 123 -0.18 14.29 -33.44
CA TRP A 123 0.71 13.17 -33.70
C TRP A 123 1.86 13.72 -34.56
N ASP A 124 3.10 13.39 -34.18
CA ASP A 124 4.29 13.62 -35.01
C ASP A 124 4.42 12.55 -36.10
#